data_AF-A0A7C3IK72-F1
#
_entry.id   AF-A0A7C3IK72-F1
#
_cell.length_a   1.000
_cell.length_b   1.000
_cell.length_c   1.000
_cell.angle_alpha   90.00
_cell.angle_beta   90.00
_cell.angle_gamma   90.00
#
_symmetry.space_group_name_H-M   'P 1'
#
loop_
_entity.id
_entity.type
_entity.pdbx_description
1 polymer ?
#
loop_
_entity_poly.entity_id
_entity_poly.type
_entity_poly.pdbx_seq_one_letter_code
_entity_poly.pdbx_strand_id
1 'polypeptide(L)'
;MFVGFAFLPQWRPCRLVAVCRDGCFCGDFDAVLRSAGVEPLKAPYRAPNANPFIERWGRSLREECLNHLILFGLKSLRRVVHTYRALHNEHRPHPGIGNRVPRAVRTGEPAPEPVNGAIAKVHCEESLGGLLKSDRRAA
;
A
#
# COMPACT_ATOMS: atom_id res chain seq x y z
N MET A 1 18.28 30.63 2.38
CA MET A 1 18.93 29.30 2.42
C MET A 1 17.92 28.29 1.89
N PHE A 2 17.98 28.01 0.59
CA PHE A 2 17.08 27.05 -0.07
C PHE A 2 17.56 25.64 0.26
N VAL A 3 16.74 24.85 0.96
CA VAL A 3 16.93 23.40 1.00
C VAL A 3 15.95 22.83 -0.02
N GLY A 4 16.43 22.66 -1.24
CA GLY A 4 15.67 22.00 -2.30
C GLY A 4 15.45 20.54 -1.92
N PHE A 5 14.21 20.16 -1.65
CA PHE A 5 13.79 18.76 -1.61
C PHE A 5 13.68 18.22 -3.04
N ALA A 6 14.83 18.05 -3.69
CA ALA A 6 14.96 17.08 -4.76
C ALA A 6 15.16 15.72 -4.09
N PHE A 7 14.08 14.95 -3.89
CA PHE A 7 14.08 13.47 -3.93
C PHE A 7 12.70 12.95 -3.49
N LEU A 8 11.87 12.54 -4.44
CA LEU A 8 11.00 11.36 -4.40
C LEU A 8 10.37 11.20 -5.81
N PRO A 9 11.16 10.73 -6.80
CA PRO A 9 10.80 10.75 -8.23
C PRO A 9 9.62 9.85 -8.65
N GLN A 10 8.91 9.20 -7.71
CA GLN A 10 7.83 8.26 -7.99
C GLN A 10 6.40 8.76 -7.71
N TRP A 11 6.22 9.96 -7.17
CA TRP A 11 4.88 10.47 -6.86
C TRP A 11 4.32 11.22 -8.06
N ARG A 12 3.12 10.82 -8.52
CA ARG A 12 2.31 11.71 -9.35
C ARG A 12 2.07 13.01 -8.58
N PRO A 13 1.91 14.16 -9.24
CA PRO A 13 1.55 15.40 -8.55
C PRO A 13 0.22 15.17 -7.79
N CYS A 14 0.30 15.00 -6.48
CA CYS A 14 -0.84 14.84 -5.60
C CYS A 14 -1.25 16.23 -5.11
N ARG A 15 -2.39 16.74 -5.56
CA ARG A 15 -2.89 18.04 -5.11
C ARG A 15 -3.42 18.01 -3.67
N LEU A 16 -3.97 16.87 -3.25
CA LEU A 16 -4.62 16.68 -1.96
C LEU A 16 -4.16 15.38 -1.31
N VAL A 17 -4.04 15.39 0.01
CA VAL A 17 -3.84 14.18 0.82
C VAL A 17 -4.83 14.18 1.98
N ALA A 18 -5.63 13.12 2.09
CA ALA A 18 -6.53 12.93 3.21
C ALA A 18 -5.77 12.39 4.43
N VAL A 19 -5.86 13.09 5.57
CA VAL A 19 -5.11 12.78 6.80
C VAL A 19 -6.09 12.63 7.96
N CYS A 20 -5.91 11.61 8.80
CA CYS A 20 -6.70 11.47 10.03
C CYS A 20 -6.29 12.52 11.07
N ARG A 21 -7.15 12.78 12.06
CA ARG A 21 -6.89 13.77 13.12
C ARG A 21 -6.08 13.19 14.30
N ASP A 22 -5.20 12.24 14.04
CA ASP A 22 -4.31 11.70 15.06
C ASP A 22 -3.28 12.77 15.47
N GLY A 23 -2.86 12.77 16.74
CA GLY A 23 -1.85 13.70 17.26
C GLY A 23 -0.51 13.60 16.55
N CYS A 24 -0.21 12.47 15.89
CA CYS A 24 0.98 12.30 15.07
C CYS A 24 0.97 13.16 13.79
N PHE A 25 -0.21 13.65 13.35
CA PHE A 25 -0.37 14.49 12.16
C PHE A 25 -0.69 15.94 12.53
N CYS A 26 0.27 16.56 13.22
CA CYS A 26 0.20 17.92 13.75
C CYS A 26 0.37 19.01 12.67
N GLY A 27 0.34 20.28 13.09
CA GLY A 27 0.49 21.44 12.19
C GLY A 27 1.82 21.46 11.42
N ASP A 28 2.91 20.97 12.02
CA ASP A 28 4.21 20.89 11.34
C ASP A 28 4.19 19.90 10.17
N PHE A 29 3.46 18.79 10.32
CA PHE A 29 3.24 17.84 9.24
C PHE A 29 2.47 18.48 8.08
N ASP A 30 1.44 19.28 8.38
CA ASP A 30 0.68 20.01 7.38
C ASP A 30 1.55 21.06 6.67
N ALA A 31 2.46 21.72 7.39
CA ALA A 31 3.41 22.67 6.81
C ALA A 31 4.36 22.00 5.80
N VAL A 32 4.88 20.80 6.12
CA VAL A 32 5.69 20.01 5.19
C VAL A 32 4.92 19.68 3.91
N LEU A 33 3.67 19.21 4.04
CA LEU A 33 2.82 18.91 2.88
C LEU A 33 2.60 20.14 2.00
N ARG A 34 2.24 21.28 2.60
CA ARG A 34 2.03 22.53 1.85
C ARG A 34 3.30 23.03 1.17
N SER A 35 4.46 22.88 1.81
CA SER A 35 5.75 23.23 1.21
C SER A 35 6.08 22.38 -0.02
N ALA A 36 5.54 21.16 -0.09
CA ALA A 36 5.63 20.27 -1.24
C ALA A 36 4.50 20.51 -2.28
N GLY A 37 3.66 21.53 -2.09
CA GLY A 37 2.54 21.83 -2.99
C GLY A 37 1.32 20.92 -2.81
N VAL A 38 1.22 20.21 -1.68
CA VAL A 38 0.15 19.26 -1.36
C VAL A 38 -0.74 19.83 -0.28
N GLU A 39 -2.05 19.94 -0.51
CA GLU A 39 -2.97 20.45 0.51
C GLU A 39 -3.50 19.29 1.40
N PRO A 40 -3.30 19.34 2.73
CA PRO A 40 -3.83 18.34 3.65
C PRO A 40 -5.33 18.52 3.88
N LEU A 41 -6.10 17.47 3.58
CA LEU A 41 -7.53 17.39 3.87
C LEU A 41 -7.74 16.59 5.16
N LYS A 42 -8.13 17.25 6.25
CA LYS A 42 -8.39 16.56 7.52
C LYS A 42 -9.72 15.79 7.44
N ALA A 43 -9.67 14.50 7.74
CA ALA A 43 -10.88 13.68 7.87
C ALA A 43 -11.81 14.24 8.97
N PRO A 44 -13.13 14.03 8.86
CA PRO A 44 -14.08 14.33 9.94
C PRO A 44 -13.70 13.60 11.24
N TYR A 45 -14.05 14.20 12.36
CA TYR A 45 -13.72 13.63 13.67
C TYR A 45 -14.42 12.28 13.88
N ARG A 46 -13.65 11.26 14.29
CA ARG A 46 -14.14 9.89 14.56
C ARG A 46 -14.89 9.24 13.37
N ALA A 47 -14.50 9.57 12.14
CA ALA A 47 -15.10 9.02 10.93
C ALA A 47 -14.12 8.10 10.17
N PRO A 48 -13.94 6.82 10.58
CA PRO A 48 -13.04 5.90 9.89
C PRO A 48 -13.43 5.66 8.42
N ASN A 49 -14.73 5.74 8.12
CA ASN A 49 -15.25 5.62 6.76
C ASN A 49 -14.90 6.81 5.85
N ALA A 50 -14.31 7.89 6.39
CA ALA A 50 -13.78 9.00 5.60
C ALA A 50 -12.35 8.74 5.08
N ASN A 51 -11.67 7.68 5.55
CA ASN A 51 -10.42 7.20 4.98
C ASN A 51 -10.41 5.66 4.85
N PRO A 52 -11.43 5.07 4.21
CA PRO A 52 -11.71 3.64 4.32
C PRO A 52 -10.61 2.78 3.71
N PHE A 53 -9.92 3.28 2.68
CA PHE A 53 -8.85 2.56 2.00
C PHE A 53 -7.61 2.37 2.88
N ILE A 54 -7.13 3.43 3.54
CA ILE A 54 -5.95 3.29 4.42
C ILE A 54 -6.30 2.48 5.67
N GLU A 55 -7.51 2.65 6.21
CA GLU A 55 -7.97 1.92 7.38
C GLU A 55 -8.06 0.41 7.08
N ARG A 56 -8.63 0.06 5.92
CA ARG A 56 -8.68 -1.32 5.45
C ARG A 56 -7.28 -1.88 5.22
N TRP A 57 -6.39 -1.12 4.58
CA TRP A 57 -5.01 -1.53 4.34
C TRP A 57 -4.25 -1.81 5.65
N GLY A 58 -4.33 -0.88 6.61
CA GLY A 58 -3.66 -1.02 7.91
C GLY A 58 -4.22 -2.15 8.75
N ARG A 59 -5.54 -2.38 8.69
CA ARG A 59 -6.16 -3.56 9.31
C ARG A 59 -5.61 -4.85 8.72
N SER A 60 -5.59 -4.98 7.39
CA SER A 60 -5.07 -6.18 6.72
C SER A 60 -3.58 -6.42 7.02
N LEU A 61 -2.75 -5.37 7.05
CA LEU A 61 -1.34 -5.51 7.46
C LEU A 61 -1.21 -6.04 8.90
N ARG A 62 -2.04 -5.58 9.83
CA ARG A 62 -2.02 -6.06 11.22
C ARG A 62 -2.47 -7.51 11.33
N GLU A 63 -3.63 -7.81 10.77
CA GLU A 63 -4.27 -9.13 10.84
C GLU A 63 -3.49 -10.20 10.10
N GLU A 64 -2.83 -9.88 8.99
CA GLU A 64 -2.12 -10.87 8.17
C GLU A 64 -0.63 -10.98 8.53
N CYS A 65 -0.03 -9.97 9.16
CA CYS A 65 1.41 -9.95 9.46
C CYS A 65 1.73 -9.59 10.91
N LEU A 66 1.43 -8.35 11.31
CA LEU A 66 2.04 -7.78 12.52
C LEU A 66 1.57 -8.49 13.80
N ASN A 67 0.36 -9.04 13.81
CA ASN A 67 -0.16 -9.80 14.96
C ASN A 67 0.47 -11.20 15.10
N HIS A 68 1.20 -11.68 14.09
CA HIS A 68 1.79 -13.02 14.06
C HIS A 68 3.31 -13.01 14.26
N LEU A 69 3.95 -11.84 14.33
CA LEU A 69 5.40 -11.70 14.31
C LEU A 69 5.89 -10.98 15.56
N ILE A 70 6.91 -11.55 16.20
CA ILE A 70 7.70 -10.85 17.22
C ILE A 70 8.79 -10.07 16.48
N LEU A 71 8.69 -8.75 16.50
CA LEU A 71 9.56 -7.86 15.73
C LEU A 71 10.65 -7.24 16.60
N PHE A 72 11.90 -7.63 16.35
CA PHE A 72 13.06 -7.04 17.02
C PHE A 72 13.49 -5.75 16.31
N GLY A 73 13.04 -4.62 16.87
CA GLY A 73 13.45 -3.28 16.45
C GLY A 73 12.89 -2.79 15.12
N LEU A 74 13.22 -1.55 14.76
CA LEU A 74 12.64 -0.87 13.60
C LEU A 74 13.02 -1.50 12.26
N LYS A 75 14.20 -2.12 12.16
CA LYS A 75 14.68 -2.76 10.93
C LYS A 75 13.80 -3.96 10.53
N SER A 76 13.40 -4.78 11.51
CA SER A 76 12.53 -5.93 11.25
C SER A 76 11.11 -5.47 10.88
N LEU A 77 10.56 -4.48 11.58
CA LEU A 77 9.27 -3.87 11.23
C LEU A 77 9.29 -3.29 9.81
N ARG A 78 10.32 -2.51 9.45
CA ARG A 78 10.46 -1.94 8.09
C ARG A 78 10.51 -3.02 7.02
N ARG A 79 11.24 -4.12 7.27
CA ARG A 79 11.29 -5.26 6.35
C ARG A 79 9.90 -5.86 6.14
N VAL A 80 9.18 -6.14 7.22
CA VAL A 80 7.83 -6.73 7.16
C VAL A 80 6.85 -5.82 6.42
N VAL A 81 6.82 -4.53 6.76
CA VAL A 81 5.94 -3.56 6.09
C VAL A 81 6.28 -3.42 4.61
N HIS A 82 7.57 -3.43 4.25
CA HIS A 82 8.01 -3.37 2.85
C HIS A 82 7.56 -4.62 2.08
N THR A 83 7.79 -5.81 2.63
CA THR A 83 7.36 -7.08 2.03
C THR A 83 5.85 -7.12 1.85
N TYR A 84 5.08 -6.72 2.87
CA TYR A 84 3.62 -6.66 2.77
C TYR A 84 3.15 -5.66 1.71
N ARG A 85 3.75 -4.47 1.65
CA ARG A 85 3.43 -3.45 0.64
C ARG A 85 3.67 -3.99 -0.78
N ALA A 86 4.78 -4.69 -1.02
CA ALA A 86 5.08 -5.29 -2.32
C ALA A 86 4.05 -6.36 -2.68
N LEU A 87 3.73 -7.27 -1.75
CA LEU A 87 2.66 -8.25 -1.94
C LEU A 87 1.32 -7.58 -2.29
N HIS A 88 0.89 -6.62 -1.49
CA HIS A 88 -0.39 -5.94 -1.64
C HIS A 88 -0.53 -5.22 -2.99
N ASN A 89 0.53 -4.56 -3.45
CA ASN A 89 0.50 -3.74 -4.66
C ASN A 89 0.78 -4.54 -5.93
N GLU A 90 1.54 -5.63 -5.85
CA GLU A 90 2.09 -6.29 -7.04
C GLU A 90 1.52 -7.68 -7.26
N HIS A 91 1.04 -8.33 -6.20
CA HIS A 91 0.63 -9.74 -6.26
C HIS A 91 -0.83 -9.96 -5.86
N ARG A 92 -1.37 -9.18 -4.91
CA ARG A 92 -2.77 -9.35 -4.46
C ARG A 92 -3.76 -8.74 -5.45
N PRO A 93 -4.67 -9.53 -6.05
CA PRO A 93 -5.78 -8.99 -6.85
C PRO A 93 -6.84 -8.36 -5.95
N HIS A 94 -7.43 -7.24 -6.39
CA HIS A 94 -8.48 -6.56 -5.63
C HIS A 94 -9.80 -6.52 -6.41
N PRO A 95 -10.92 -6.96 -5.82
CA PRO A 95 -12.22 -6.94 -6.48
C PRO A 95 -12.65 -5.54 -6.95
N GLY A 96 -12.34 -4.51 -6.15
CA GLY A 96 -12.69 -3.12 -6.47
C GLY A 96 -11.99 -2.53 -7.69
N ILE A 97 -10.98 -3.21 -8.26
CA ILE A 97 -10.27 -2.80 -9.49
C ILE A 97 -10.29 -3.90 -10.56
N GLY A 98 -11.35 -4.73 -10.56
CA GLY A 98 -11.54 -5.77 -11.58
C GLY A 98 -10.65 -6.99 -11.39
N ASN A 99 -10.36 -7.38 -10.14
CA ASN A 99 -9.43 -8.48 -9.80
C ASN A 99 -8.01 -8.29 -10.36
N ARG A 100 -7.60 -7.03 -10.54
CA ARG A 100 -6.25 -6.66 -10.93
C ARG A 100 -5.42 -6.28 -9.71
N VAL A 101 -4.10 -6.28 -9.86
CA VAL A 101 -3.17 -5.78 -8.84
C VAL A 101 -2.99 -4.25 -8.99
N PRO A 102 -2.80 -3.48 -7.91
CA PRO A 102 -2.71 -2.02 -7.97
C PRO A 102 -1.58 -1.53 -8.89
N ARG A 103 -0.44 -2.25 -8.93
CA ARG A 103 0.68 -1.95 -9.83
C ARG A 103 0.24 -1.96 -11.29
N ALA A 104 -0.49 -2.99 -11.72
CA ALA A 104 -0.95 -3.15 -13.10
C ALA A 104 -1.93 -2.04 -13.50
N VAL A 105 -2.83 -1.65 -12.59
CA VAL A 105 -3.74 -0.51 -12.82
C VAL A 105 -2.97 0.80 -12.95
N ARG A 106 -1.96 1.01 -12.10
CA ARG A 106 -1.11 2.20 -12.12
C ARG A 106 -0.27 2.30 -13.40
N THR A 107 0.26 1.18 -13.91
CA THR A 107 1.12 1.12 -15.12
C THR A 107 0.32 1.01 -16.41
N GLY A 108 -0.99 0.77 -16.35
CA GLY A 108 -1.82 0.59 -17.54
C GLY A 108 -1.60 -0.75 -18.24
N GLU A 109 -1.07 -1.75 -17.53
CA GLU A 109 -0.95 -3.11 -18.05
C GLU A 109 -2.34 -3.64 -18.47
N PRO A 110 -2.47 -4.44 -19.53
CA PRO A 110 -3.75 -5.04 -19.87
C PRO A 110 -4.22 -6.01 -18.78
N ALA A 111 -5.54 -6.21 -18.68
CA ALA A 111 -6.06 -7.27 -17.84
C ALA A 111 -5.61 -8.63 -18.41
N PRO A 112 -5.30 -9.62 -17.57
CA PRO A 112 -5.00 -10.96 -18.07
C PRO A 112 -6.23 -11.52 -18.82
N GLU A 113 -5.98 -12.14 -19.96
CA GLU A 113 -7.00 -12.79 -20.78
C GLU A 113 -7.68 -13.93 -19.98
N PRO A 114 -9.02 -14.08 -20.06
CA PRO A 114 -9.70 -15.20 -19.45
C PRO A 114 -9.28 -16.50 -20.15
N VAL A 115 -8.67 -17.41 -19.37
CA VAL A 115 -8.21 -18.69 -19.92
C VAL A 115 -9.35 -19.71 -19.90
N ASN A 116 -9.78 -20.16 -21.08
CA ASN A 116 -10.67 -21.30 -21.27
C ASN A 116 -9.83 -22.58 -21.49
N GLY A 117 -9.85 -23.49 -20.51
CA GLY A 117 -9.27 -24.84 -20.61
C GLY A 117 -7.94 -25.06 -19.85
N ALA A 118 -7.76 -26.33 -19.43
CA ALA A 118 -6.66 -26.97 -18.66
C ALA A 118 -6.18 -26.27 -17.37
N ILE A 119 -5.96 -27.06 -16.30
CA ILE A 119 -5.36 -26.58 -15.04
C ILE A 119 -3.91 -26.17 -15.35
N ALA A 120 -3.66 -24.86 -15.41
CA ALA A 120 -2.32 -24.32 -15.59
C ALA A 120 -1.45 -24.58 -14.36
N LYS A 121 -0.15 -24.80 -14.56
CA LYS A 121 0.82 -24.90 -13.46
C LYS A 121 0.82 -23.59 -12.66
N VAL A 122 0.69 -23.68 -11.34
CA VAL A 122 0.67 -22.51 -10.44
C VAL A 122 2.02 -22.42 -9.73
N HIS A 123 2.59 -21.22 -9.67
CA HIS A 123 3.76 -20.87 -8.87
C HIS A 123 3.28 -20.16 -7.60
N CYS A 124 3.59 -20.75 -6.44
CA CYS A 124 3.42 -20.11 -5.14
C CYS A 124 4.73 -19.43 -4.74
N GLU A 125 4.67 -18.14 -4.47
CA GLU A 125 5.77 -17.40 -3.85
C GLU A 125 5.45 -17.16 -2.38
N GLU A 126 6.38 -17.55 -1.51
CA GLU A 126 6.24 -17.42 -0.07
C GLU A 126 7.16 -16.32 0.48
N SER A 127 6.67 -15.61 1.48
CA SER A 127 7.38 -14.51 2.13
C SER A 127 7.16 -14.54 3.64
N LEU A 128 8.08 -13.93 4.38
CA LEU A 128 8.06 -13.88 5.86
C LEU A 128 7.93 -15.27 6.51
N GLY A 129 8.66 -16.26 6.00
CA GLY A 129 8.65 -17.62 6.53
C GLY A 129 7.37 -18.40 6.24
N GLY A 130 6.73 -18.13 5.09
CA GLY A 130 5.50 -18.80 4.68
C GLY A 130 4.21 -18.15 5.18
N LEU A 131 4.32 -17.11 6.01
CA LEU A 131 3.17 -16.35 6.52
C LEU A 131 2.39 -15.65 5.40
N LEU A 132 3.13 -15.11 4.43
CA LEU A 132 2.55 -14.49 3.25
C LEU A 132 2.76 -15.41 2.05
N LYS A 133 1.69 -15.63 1.28
CA LYS A 133 1.72 -16.41 0.04
C LYS A 133 1.06 -15.65 -1.09
N SER A 134 1.65 -15.74 -2.28
CA SER A 134 1.02 -15.28 -3.52
C SER A 134 1.12 -16.34 -4.58
N ASP A 135 -0.01 -16.64 -5.19
CA ASP A 135 -0.12 -17.59 -6.27
C ASP A 135 -0.23 -16.86 -7.60
N ARG A 136 0.57 -17.28 -8.58
CA ARG A 136 0.48 -16.82 -9.97
C ARG A 136 0.54 -18.01 -10.91
N ARG A 137 -0.09 -17.90 -12.08
CA ARG A 137 0.08 -18.92 -13.12
C ARG A 137 1.52 -18.87 -13.65
N ALA A 138 2.10 -20.04 -13.90
CA ALA A 138 3.35 -20.15 -14.66
C ALA A 138 3.07 -19.76 -16.13
N ALA A 139 4.02 -19.03 -16.73
CA ALA A 139 3.98 -18.66 -18.14
C ALA A 139 4.24 -19.88 -19.04
#